data_AF-A0A1F4ZTJ3-F1
#
_entry.id   AF-A0A1F4ZTJ3-F1
#
_cell.length_a   1.000
_cell.length_b   1.000
_cell.length_c   1.000
_cell.angle_alpha   90.00
_cell.angle_beta   90.00
_cell.angle_gamma   90.00
#
_symmetry.space_group_name_H-M   'P 1'
#
loop_
_entity.id
_entity.type
_entity.pdbx_description
1 polymer ?
#
loop_
_entity_poly.entity_id
_entity_poly.type
_entity_poly.pdbx_seq_one_letter_code
_entity_poly.pdbx_strand_id
1 'polypeptide(L)'
;MIPVRSPDFICPLEPDYLVENLGAGVMERVKLRGYAGYEAINFADGRRSVYDITQAVAAEYGPQNLRDVSEFFSVLAEAGLFSLKK
;
A
#
# COMPACT_ATOMS: atom_id res chain seq x y z
N MET A 1 6.65 -11.16 -4.05
CA MET A 1 6.77 -9.72 -3.75
C MET A 1 6.33 -9.45 -2.33
N ILE A 2 7.23 -8.91 -1.51
CA ILE A 2 7.04 -8.56 -0.10
C ILE A 2 7.31 -7.05 0.06
N PRO A 3 6.30 -6.24 0.46
CA PRO A 3 6.52 -4.83 0.77
C PRO A 3 7.23 -4.69 2.12
N VAL A 4 8.30 -3.92 2.13
CA VAL A 4 9.11 -3.60 3.32
C VAL A 4 9.01 -2.11 3.58
N ARG A 5 8.41 -1.74 4.71
CA ARG A 5 8.20 -0.33 5.08
C ARG A 5 9.54 0.39 5.30
N SER A 6 9.63 1.63 4.84
CA SER A 6 10.71 2.53 5.22
C SER A 6 10.67 2.78 6.73
N PRO A 7 11.81 2.77 7.44
CA PRO A 7 11.85 3.08 8.87
C PRO A 7 11.40 4.52 9.18
N ASP A 8 11.53 5.44 8.21
CA ASP A 8 11.13 6.84 8.35
C ASP A 8 9.63 7.05 8.08
N PHE A 9 8.93 6.03 7.55
CA PHE A 9 7.50 6.11 7.31
C PHE A 9 6.70 5.67 8.54
N ILE A 10 6.16 6.66 9.26
CA ILE A 10 5.24 6.46 10.38
C ILE A 10 3.80 6.64 9.89
N CYS A 11 2.94 5.66 10.14
CA CYS A 11 1.53 5.70 9.77
C CYS A 11 0.70 6.63 10.69
N PRO A 12 -0.42 7.21 10.22
CA PRO A 12 -1.06 6.97 8.92
C PRO A 12 -0.35 7.67 7.75
N LEU A 13 -0.63 7.20 6.53
CA LEU A 13 -0.28 7.94 5.32
C LEU A 13 -1.04 9.27 5.30
N GLU A 14 -0.32 10.38 5.17
CA GLU A 14 -0.96 11.70 5.05
C GLU A 14 -1.77 11.80 3.74
N PRO A 15 -2.95 12.43 3.75
CA PRO A 15 -3.88 12.42 2.60
C PRO A 15 -3.26 12.88 1.28
N ASP A 16 -2.45 13.92 1.33
CA ASP A 16 -1.92 14.59 0.13
C ASP A 16 -0.48 14.16 -0.21
N TYR A 17 0.17 13.35 0.62
CA TYR A 17 1.58 12.99 0.47
C TYR A 17 1.91 12.43 -0.92
N LEU A 18 1.06 11.54 -1.44
CA LEU A 18 1.30 10.95 -2.76
C LEU A 18 1.15 11.97 -3.89
N VAL A 19 0.22 12.91 -3.75
CA VAL A 19 0.01 13.98 -4.74
C VAL A 19 1.17 14.98 -4.70
N GLU A 20 1.66 15.32 -3.52
CA GLU A 20 2.80 16.23 -3.35
C GLU A 20 4.10 15.62 -3.90
N ASN A 21 4.32 14.31 -3.71
CA ASN A 21 5.56 13.64 -4.12
C ASN A 21 5.53 13.13 -5.57
N LEU A 22 4.37 12.68 -6.08
CA LEU A 22 4.25 12.02 -7.40
C LEU A 22 3.34 12.78 -8.39
N GLY A 23 2.67 13.85 -7.95
CA GLY A 23 1.73 14.63 -8.76
C GLY A 23 0.30 14.05 -8.77
N ALA A 24 -0.66 14.86 -9.23
CA ALA A 24 -2.09 14.55 -9.17
C ALA A 24 -2.51 13.27 -9.93
N GLY A 25 -1.77 12.88 -10.97
CA GLY A 25 -2.05 11.68 -11.78
C GLY A 25 -1.98 10.36 -11.00
N VAL A 26 -1.31 10.35 -9.84
CA VAL A 26 -1.24 9.15 -8.98
C VAL A 26 -2.61 8.70 -8.47
N MET A 27 -3.58 9.62 -8.39
CA MET A 27 -4.91 9.31 -7.87
C MET A 27 -5.71 8.36 -8.78
N GLU A 28 -5.38 8.32 -10.07
CA GLU A 28 -5.98 7.40 -11.05
C GLU A 28 -5.44 5.97 -10.91
N ARG A 29 -4.20 5.82 -10.41
CA ARG A 29 -3.52 4.52 -10.24
C ARG A 29 -3.93 3.81 -8.97
N VAL A 30 -4.06 4.55 -7.87
CA VAL A 30 -4.36 3.93 -6.58
C VAL A 30 -5.87 3.74 -6.42
N LYS A 31 -6.31 2.48 -6.38
CA LYS A 31 -7.73 2.13 -6.17
C LYS A 31 -8.04 1.63 -4.77
N LEU A 32 -7.04 1.13 -4.05
CA LEU A 32 -7.17 0.75 -2.65
C LEU A 32 -7.20 2.01 -1.77
N ARG A 33 -8.29 2.22 -1.02
CA ARG A 33 -8.58 3.45 -0.27
C ARG A 33 -9.16 3.17 1.10
N GLY A 34 -9.24 4.20 1.94
CA GLY A 34 -9.87 4.14 3.25
C GLY A 34 -9.23 3.08 4.17
N TYR A 35 -10.06 2.43 4.99
CA TYR A 35 -9.60 1.43 5.95
C TYR A 35 -8.86 0.24 5.32
N ALA A 36 -9.24 -0.17 4.10
CA ALA A 36 -8.55 -1.25 3.41
C ALA A 36 -7.10 -0.87 3.02
N GLY A 37 -6.87 0.37 2.59
CA GLY A 37 -5.52 0.88 2.32
C GLY A 37 -4.69 1.09 3.59
N TYR A 38 -5.34 1.58 4.65
CA TYR A 38 -4.74 1.73 5.97
C TYR A 38 -4.28 0.38 6.54
N GLU A 39 -5.14 -0.64 6.53
CA GLU A 39 -4.79 -1.97 7.03
C GLU A 39 -3.77 -2.69 6.14
N ALA A 40 -3.81 -2.49 4.82
CA ALA A 40 -2.75 -3.00 3.95
C ALA A 40 -1.37 -2.50 4.40
N ILE A 41 -1.24 -1.18 4.68
CA ILE A 41 0.01 -0.61 5.23
C ILE A 41 0.37 -1.28 6.56
N ASN A 42 -0.58 -1.48 7.48
CA ASN A 42 -0.34 -2.10 8.78
C ASN A 42 0.11 -3.57 8.69
N PHE A 43 -0.44 -4.36 7.76
CA PHE A 43 -0.03 -5.75 7.56
C PHE A 43 1.35 -5.90 6.92
N ALA A 44 1.87 -4.86 6.26
CA ALA A 44 3.16 -4.87 5.58
C ALA A 44 4.34 -4.77 6.55
N ASP A 45 4.61 -5.90 7.21
CA ASP A 45 5.67 -6.11 8.22
C ASP A 45 7.04 -6.48 7.62
N GLY A 46 7.19 -6.42 6.30
CA GLY A 46 8.38 -6.84 5.60
C GLY A 46 8.58 -8.35 5.50
N ARG A 47 7.57 -9.15 5.87
CA ARG A 47 7.57 -10.63 5.78
C ARG A 47 6.40 -11.16 4.94
N ARG A 48 5.21 -10.57 5.07
CA ARG A 48 4.02 -10.98 4.31
C ARG A 48 4.11 -10.58 2.84
N SER A 49 3.68 -11.47 1.95
CA SER A 49 3.57 -11.12 0.54
C SER A 49 2.37 -10.21 0.29
N VAL A 50 2.35 -9.52 -0.85
CA VAL A 50 1.18 -8.76 -1.30
C VAL A 50 -0.08 -9.65 -1.38
N TYR A 51 0.09 -10.92 -1.74
CA TYR A 51 -1.01 -11.89 -1.76
C TYR A 51 -1.56 -12.14 -0.34
N ASP A 52 -0.69 -12.41 0.63
CA ASP A 52 -1.09 -12.64 2.03
C ASP A 52 -1.78 -11.40 2.62
N ILE A 53 -1.24 -10.22 2.34
CA ILE A 53 -1.84 -8.94 2.76
C ILE A 53 -3.23 -8.77 2.13
N THR A 54 -3.39 -9.09 0.84
CA THR A 54 -4.70 -9.02 0.16
C THR A 54 -5.71 -9.94 0.85
N GLN A 55 -5.33 -11.15 1.23
CA GLN A 55 -6.22 -12.08 1.93
C GLN A 55 -6.59 -11.56 3.34
N ALA A 56 -5.63 -11.01 4.07
CA ALA A 56 -5.85 -10.46 5.40
C ALA A 56 -6.83 -9.28 5.37
N VAL A 57 -6.59 -8.30 4.49
CA VAL A 57 -7.50 -7.16 4.31
C VAL A 57 -8.88 -7.63 3.83
N ALA A 58 -8.94 -8.65 2.97
CA ALA A 58 -10.20 -9.16 2.46
C ALA A 58 -11.06 -9.84 3.55
N ALA A 59 -10.44 -10.40 4.58
CA ALA A 59 -11.15 -11.00 5.71
C ALA A 59 -11.91 -9.94 6.55
N GLU A 60 -11.43 -8.69 6.57
CA GLU A 60 -12.01 -7.62 7.39
C GLU A 60 -12.92 -6.69 6.58
N TYR A 61 -12.55 -6.38 5.34
CA TYR A 61 -13.24 -5.37 4.51
C TYR A 61 -13.89 -5.92 3.25
N GLY A 62 -13.99 -7.25 3.17
CA GLY A 62 -14.52 -7.95 2.00
C GLY A 62 -13.51 -8.01 0.84
N PRO A 63 -13.86 -8.70 -0.26
CA PRO A 63 -12.92 -9.03 -1.33
C PRO A 63 -12.14 -7.81 -1.87
N GLN A 64 -10.81 -7.92 -1.87
CA GLN A 64 -9.91 -6.93 -2.44
C GLN A 64 -9.26 -7.46 -3.72
N ASN A 65 -9.09 -6.60 -4.72
CA ASN A 65 -8.42 -6.98 -5.96
C ASN A 65 -6.90 -7.01 -5.75
N LEU A 66 -6.28 -8.16 -5.98
CA LEU A 66 -4.82 -8.35 -5.83
C LEU A 66 -4.00 -7.34 -6.65
N ARG A 67 -4.43 -6.99 -7.86
CA ARG A 67 -3.72 -6.02 -8.71
C ARG A 67 -3.78 -4.62 -8.12
N ASP A 68 -4.90 -4.24 -7.53
CA ASP A 68 -5.06 -2.92 -6.92
C ASP A 68 -4.22 -2.80 -5.63
N VAL A 69 -4.14 -3.86 -4.82
CA VAL A 69 -3.24 -3.92 -3.65
C VAL A 69 -1.77 -3.90 -4.10
N SER A 70 -1.43 -4.63 -5.17
CA SER A 70 -0.09 -4.61 -5.73
C SER A 70 0.30 -3.23 -6.26
N GLU A 71 -0.57 -2.58 -7.03
CA GLU A 71 -0.32 -1.23 -7.57
C GLU A 71 -0.21 -0.20 -6.44
N PHE A 72 -1.01 -0.35 -5.38
CA PHE A 72 -0.88 0.50 -4.20
C PHE A 72 0.52 0.43 -3.60
N PHE A 73 1.05 -0.76 -3.34
CA PHE A 73 2.42 -0.89 -2.82
C PHE A 73 3.51 -0.46 -3.82
N SER A 74 3.28 -0.61 -5.13
CA SER A 74 4.16 -0.04 -6.16
C SER A 74 4.23 1.48 -6.08
N VAL A 75 3.09 2.15 -5.96
CA VAL A 75 3.01 3.61 -5.80
C VAL A 75 3.67 4.06 -4.50
N LEU A 76 3.41 3.37 -3.39
CA LEU A 76 4.06 3.69 -2.12
C LEU A 76 5.59 3.51 -2.19
N ALA A 77 6.06 2.53 -2.97
CA ALA A 77 7.49 2.33 -3.18
C ALA A 77 8.11 3.42 -4.08
N GLU A 78 7.39 3.86 -5.11
CA GLU A 78 7.77 5.00 -5.96
C GLU A 78 7.90 6.29 -5.13
N ALA A 79 7.01 6.48 -4.15
CA ALA A 79 7.04 7.59 -3.20
C ALA A 79 8.07 7.41 -2.07
N GLY A 80 8.88 6.35 -2.07
CA GLY A 80 9.93 6.11 -1.06
C GLY A 80 9.42 5.62 0.31
N LEU A 81 8.13 5.32 0.46
CA LEU A 81 7.54 4.85 1.72
C LEU A 81 7.76 3.36 1.95
N PHE A 82 7.97 2.60 0.87
CA PHE A 82 8.21 1.17 0.90
C PHE A 82 9.32 0.77 -0.08
N SER A 83 9.85 -0.43 0.08
CA SER A 83 10.61 -1.13 -0.96
C SER A 83 9.98 -2.50 -1.22
N LEU A 84 10.17 -3.04 -2.42
CA LEU A 84 9.57 -4.31 -2.84
C LEU A 84 10.65 -5.37 -3.01
N LYS A 85 10.65 -6.37 -2.14
CA LYS A 85 11.50 -7.57 -2.28
C LYS A 85 10.78 -8.59 -3.16
N LYS A 86 11.52 -9.33 -4.00
CA LYS A 86 10.95 -10.41 -4.81
C LYS A 86 10.49 -11.57 -3.94
#